data_AF-A0A0Q4TP52-F1
#
_entry.id   AF-A0A0Q4TP52-F1
#
_cell.length_a   1.000
_cell.length_b   1.000
_cell.length_c   1.000
_cell.angle_alpha   90.00
_cell.angle_beta   90.00
_cell.angle_gamma   90.00
#
_symmetry.space_group_name_H-M   'P 1'
#
loop_
_entity.id
_entity.type
_entity.pdbx_description
1 polymer ?
#
loop_
_entity_poly.entity_id
_entity_poly.type
_entity_poly.pdbx_seq_one_letter_code
_entity_poly.pdbx_strand_id
1 'polypeptide(L)' 'MRDFRDAYVAPFLTDRDVADAAEMMETFGLAASGEAAARADRSRDQGNHIHFCRWRQIERLIDLLSSEEAIGTVH' A
#
# COMPACT_ATOMS: atom_id res chain seq x y z
N MET A 1 6.76 19.93 8.11
CA MET A 1 5.51 19.20 8.45
C MET A 1 4.62 19.30 7.23
N ARG A 2 4.59 18.26 6.38
CA ARG A 2 3.80 18.30 5.13
C ARG A 2 2.35 17.99 5.47
N ASP A 3 1.47 18.90 5.10
CA ASP A 3 0.02 18.77 5.20
C ASP A 3 -0.47 17.74 4.17
N PHE A 4 -1.08 16.64 4.62
CA PHE A 4 -1.53 15.52 3.78
C PHE A 4 -2.97 15.70 3.24
N ARG A 5 -3.56 16.89 3.39
CA ARG A 5 -5.00 17.11 3.18
C ARG A 5 -5.49 17.23 1.73
N ASP A 6 -4.64 17.45 0.73
CA ASP A 6 -5.11 17.87 -0.61
C ASP A 6 -4.75 16.96 -1.81
N ALA A 7 -4.37 15.70 -1.59
CA ALA A 7 -4.06 14.79 -2.71
C ALA A 7 -4.42 13.30 -2.50
N TYR A 8 -5.43 12.99 -1.68
CA TYR A 8 -5.93 11.62 -1.55
C TYR A 8 -6.81 11.26 -2.76
N VAL A 9 -6.18 10.99 -3.91
CA VAL A 9 -6.82 10.17 -4.94
C VAL A 9 -6.96 8.77 -4.33
N ALA A 10 -8.20 8.38 -4.00
CA ALA A 10 -8.48 7.06 -3.47
C ALA A 10 -7.85 5.99 -4.40
N PRO A 11 -6.98 5.11 -3.88
CA PRO A 11 -6.37 4.08 -4.71
C PRO A 11 -7.45 3.17 -5.31
N PHE A 12 -7.31 2.79 -6.58
CA PHE A 12 -8.20 1.80 -7.20
C PHE A 12 -7.89 0.38 -6.67
N LEU A 13 -8.51 -0.02 -5.57
CA LEU A 13 -8.22 -1.31 -4.93
C LEU A 13 -9.12 -2.41 -5.48
N THR A 14 -8.51 -3.56 -5.76
CA THR A 14 -9.25 -4.80 -5.98
C THR A 14 -9.34 -5.60 -4.68
N ASP A 15 -10.31 -6.52 -4.57
CA ASP A 15 -10.43 -7.42 -3.41
C ASP A 15 -9.13 -8.19 -3.15
N ARG A 16 -8.41 -8.54 -4.22
CA ARG A 16 -7.12 -9.22 -4.13
C ARG A 16 -6.04 -8.34 -3.51
N ASP A 17 -6.02 -7.04 -3.77
CA ASP A 17 -5.02 -6.14 -3.20
C ASP A 17 -5.23 -5.97 -1.69
N VAL A 18 -6.48 -5.99 -1.25
CA VAL A 18 -6.83 -6.01 0.19
C VAL A 18 -6.41 -7.33 0.84
N ALA A 19 -6.68 -8.46 0.19
CA ALA A 19 -6.25 -9.78 0.69
C ALA A 19 -4.71 -9.88 0.79
N ASP A 20 -3.98 -9.46 -0.24
CA ASP A 20 -2.52 -9.46 -0.24
C ASP A 20 -1.97 -8.54 0.87
N ALA A 21 -2.58 -7.36 1.10
CA ALA A 21 -2.20 -6.47 2.20
C ALA A 21 -2.42 -7.12 3.58
N ALA A 22 -3.57 -7.76 3.78
CA ALA A 22 -3.88 -8.45 5.04
C ALA A 22 -2.91 -9.60 5.31
N GLU A 23 -2.62 -10.44 4.31
CA GLU A 23 -1.65 -11.54 4.41
C GLU A 23 -0.25 -11.01 4.77
N MET A 24 0.16 -9.89 4.17
CA MET A 24 1.43 -9.25 4.49
C MET A 24 1.48 -8.72 5.93
N MET A 25 0.42 -8.07 6.40
CA MET A 25 0.34 -7.57 7.77
C MET A 25 0.38 -8.71 8.79
N GLU A 26 -0.29 -9.83 8.50
CA GLU A 26 -0.24 -11.04 9.33
C GLU A 26 1.17 -11.66 9.34
N THR A 27 1.81 -11.76 8.18
CA THR A 27 3.10 -12.44 8.02
C THR A 27 4.29 -11.62 8.53
N PHE A 28 4.29 -10.31 8.26
CA PHE A 28 5.45 -9.44 8.47
C PHE A 28 5.23 -8.39 9.58
N GLY A 29 4.01 -8.24 10.08
CA GLY A 29 3.67 -7.25 11.11
C GLY A 29 4.10 -5.84 10.71
N LEU A 30 4.85 -5.17 11.59
CA LEU A 30 5.36 -3.80 11.37
C LEU A 30 6.25 -3.66 10.12
N ALA A 31 6.82 -4.76 9.61
CA ALA A 31 7.66 -4.74 8.42
C ALA A 31 6.87 -4.87 7.10
N ALA A 32 5.56 -5.07 7.15
CA ALA A 32 4.72 -5.37 5.98
C ALA A 32 4.81 -4.31 4.88
N SER A 33 4.73 -3.03 5.23
CA SER A 33 4.87 -1.92 4.27
C SER A 33 6.25 -1.93 3.60
N GLY A 34 7.30 -2.17 4.39
CA GLY A 34 8.67 -2.30 3.88
C GLY A 34 8.84 -3.49 2.92
N GLU A 35 8.22 -4.63 3.19
CA GLU A 35 8.25 -5.78 2.27
C GLU A 35 7.47 -5.51 0.97
N ALA A 36 6.34 -4.81 1.04
CA ALA A 36 5.61 -4.38 -0.15
C ALA A 36 6.47 -3.42 -1.00
N ALA A 37 7.14 -2.45 -0.38
CA ALA A 37 8.07 -1.55 -1.05
C ALA A 37 9.23 -2.32 -1.71
N ALA A 38 9.82 -3.29 -1.00
CA ALA A 38 10.89 -4.14 -1.55
C ALA A 38 10.42 -4.97 -2.76
N ARG A 39 9.19 -5.49 -2.73
CA ARG A 39 8.59 -6.18 -3.90
C ARG A 39 8.33 -5.22 -5.07
N ALA A 40 7.94 -3.98 -4.79
CA ALA A 40 7.81 -2.95 -5.82
C ALA A 40 9.17 -2.70 -6.48
N ASP A 41 10.21 -2.43 -5.69
CA ASP A 41 11.57 -2.20 -6.20
C ASP A 41 12.07 -3.37 -7.05
N ARG A 42 11.92 -4.62 -6.57
CA ARG A 42 12.25 -5.82 -7.36
C ARG A 42 11.49 -5.88 -8.70
N SER A 43 10.21 -5.46 -8.72
CA SER A 43 9.41 -5.44 -9.95
C SER A 43 9.90 -4.36 -10.92
N ARG A 44 10.30 -3.19 -10.41
CA ARG A 44 10.91 -2.12 -11.21
C ARG A 44 12.23 -2.57 -11.82
N ASP A 45 13.08 -3.24 -11.05
CA ASP A 45 14.38 -3.72 -11.51
C ASP A 45 14.24 -4.77 -12.64
N GLN A 46 13.12 -5.49 -12.69
CA GLN A 46 12.77 -6.42 -13.77
C GLN A 46 12.03 -5.74 -14.95
N GLY A 47 11.83 -4.42 -14.92
CA GLY A 47 11.05 -3.68 -15.92
C GLY A 47 9.53 -3.94 -15.86
N ASN A 48 9.04 -4.60 -14.82
CA ASN A 48 7.63 -4.91 -14.65
C ASN A 48 6.89 -3.76 -13.95
N HIS A 49 6.55 -2.73 -14.74
CA HIS A 49 5.90 -1.52 -14.24
C HIS A 49 4.48 -1.75 -13.70
N ILE A 50 3.76 -2.77 -14.20
CA ILE A 50 2.42 -3.13 -13.72
C ILE A 50 2.51 -3.63 -12.28
N HIS A 51 3.38 -4.60 -12.02
CA HIS A 51 3.58 -5.12 -10.66
C HIS A 51 4.21 -4.09 -9.73
N PHE A 52 5.09 -3.23 -10.24
CA PHE A 52 5.61 -2.10 -9.48
C PHE A 52 4.46 -1.21 -8.96
N CYS A 53 3.58 -0.74 -9.86
CA CYS A 53 2.46 0.12 -9.47
C CYS A 53 1.53 -0.57 -8.47
N ARG A 54 1.23 -1.85 -8.69
CA ARG A 54 0.42 -2.67 -7.79
C ARG A 54 1.04 -2.77 -6.39
N TRP A 55 2.33 -3.07 -6.29
CA TRP A 55 2.99 -3.16 -4.98
C TRP A 55 3.09 -1.81 -4.27
N ARG A 56 3.33 -0.71 -5.00
CA ARG A 56 3.28 0.65 -4.44
C ARG A 56 1.89 1.02 -3.92
N GLN A 57 0.84 0.46 -4.51
CA GLN A 57 -0.52 0.65 -4.06
C GLN A 57 -0.82 -0.16 -2.80
N ILE A 58 -0.39 -1.43 -2.75
CA ILE A 58 -0.51 -2.29 -1.57
C ILE A 58 0.27 -1.71 -0.38
N GLU A 59 1.47 -1.17 -0.59
CA GLU A 59 2.25 -0.46 0.44
C GLU A 59 1.46 0.70 1.06
N ARG A 60 0.90 1.59 0.23
CA ARG A 60 0.08 2.72 0.73
C ARG A 60 -1.18 2.23 1.46
N LEU A 61 -1.76 1.11 1.01
CA LEU A 61 -2.90 0.51 1.70
C LEU A 61 -2.48 -0.01 3.08
N ILE A 62 -1.33 -0.70 3.19
CA ILE A 62 -0.80 -1.18 4.47
C ILE A 62 -0.52 0.00 5.41
N ASP A 63 0.09 1.09 4.91
CA ASP A 63 0.32 2.30 5.71
C ASP A 63 -1.00 2.89 6.23
N LEU A 64 -2.03 2.95 5.37
CA LEU A 64 -3.36 3.42 5.75
C LEU A 64 -4.01 2.52 6.80
N LEU A 65 -3.97 1.20 6.63
CA LEU A 65 -4.57 0.23 7.56
C LEU A 65 -3.80 0.12 8.89
N SER A 66 -2.52 0.51 8.89
CA SER A 66 -1.70 0.55 10.11
C SER A 66 -1.87 1.84 10.91
N SER A 67 -2.57 2.84 10.35
CA SER A 67 -2.89 4.09 11.05
C SER A 67 -3.92 3.85 12.15
N GLU A 68 -3.64 4.35 13.36
CA GLU A 68 -4.60 4.34 14.48
C GLU A 68 -5.70 5.40 14.33
N GLU A 69 -5.54 6.32 13.37
CA GLU A 69 -6.52 7.37 13.06
C GLU A 69 -7.34 6.99 11.83
N ALA A 70 -8.65 7.27 11.88
CA ALA A 70 -9.52 7.19 10.71
C ALA A 70 -9.19 8.34 9.74
N ILE A 71 -8.61 8.00 8.58
CA ILE A 71 -8.24 8.97 7.54
C ILE A 71 -9.32 8.97 6.44
N GLY A 72 -9.96 10.12 6.22
CA GLY A 72 -10.93 10.35 5.13
C GLY A 72 -12.40 10.31 5.56
N THR A 73 -13.29 10.36 4.56
CA THR A 73 -14.76 10.32 4.72
C THR A 73 -15.36 9.27 3.78
N VAL A 74 -16.37 8.54 4.25
CA VAL A 74 -17.15 7.61 3.40
C VAL A 74 -18.15 8.43 2.59
N HIS A 75 -18.16 8.24 1.25
CA HIS A 75 -19.05 8.94 0.32
C HIS A 75 -20.03 7.99 -0.35
#